data_AF-A0A2N7W984-F1
#
_entry.id   AF-A0A2N7W984-F1
#
_cell.length_a   1.000
_cell.length_b   1.000
_cell.length_c   1.000
_cell.angle_alpha   90.00
_cell.angle_beta   90.00
_cell.angle_gamma   90.00
#
_symmetry.space_group_name_H-M   'P 1'
#
loop_
_entity.id
_entity.type
_entity.pdbx_description
1 polymer ?
#
loop_
_entity_poly.entity_id
_entity_poly.type
_entity_poly.pdbx_seq_one_letter_code
_entity_poly.pdbx_strand_id
1 'polypeptide(L)'
;MQQLQIPPLSEGEVYVGSIGDKNGDVQHIVLLPGDNERASWSDQLAWAKSIGGDLPTRVEQAMLFANFRDQFQQAAYWSNTPDADPDYDGWAWYQDFYYGGQISSHKGHALRARAVRRLSI
;
A
#
# COMPACT_ATOMS: atom_id res chain seq x y z
N MET A 1 6.38 16.36 24.08
CA MET A 1 6.75 15.58 22.88
C MET A 1 6.45 16.44 21.67
N GLN A 2 7.38 16.53 20.72
CA GLN A 2 7.15 17.25 19.46
C GLN A 2 6.30 16.35 18.55
N GLN A 3 5.21 16.87 18.01
CA GLN A 3 4.35 16.16 17.07
C GLN A 3 4.73 16.55 15.64
N LEU A 4 4.67 15.60 14.72
CA LEU A 4 4.81 15.89 13.29
C LEU A 4 3.60 16.72 12.83
N GLN A 5 3.84 17.70 11.97
CA GLN A 5 2.76 18.43 11.32
C GLN A 5 2.14 17.55 10.24
N ILE A 6 0.87 17.18 10.42
CA ILE A 6 0.15 16.35 9.45
C ILE A 6 -0.09 17.18 8.17
N PRO A 7 0.21 16.65 6.97
CA PRO A 7 -0.05 17.37 5.72
C PRO A 7 -1.56 17.55 5.49
N PRO A 8 -1.99 18.55 4.69
CA PRO A 8 -3.38 18.69 4.32
C PRO A 8 -3.95 17.39 3.73
N LEU A 9 -5.17 17.05 4.13
CA LEU A 9 -5.91 15.90 3.64
C LEU A 9 -7.10 16.37 2.80
N SER A 10 -7.31 15.70 1.67
CA SER A 10 -8.51 15.82 0.84
C SER A 10 -9.65 15.00 1.44
N GLU A 11 -10.88 15.21 0.96
CA GLU A 11 -12.04 14.46 1.42
C GLU A 11 -11.85 12.94 1.25
N GLY A 12 -12.10 12.18 2.32
CA GLY A 12 -11.96 10.72 2.34
C GLY A 12 -10.53 10.19 2.47
N GLU A 13 -9.51 11.05 2.49
CA GLU A 13 -8.14 10.63 2.77
C GLU A 13 -7.93 10.35 4.26
N VAL A 14 -7.10 9.35 4.55
CA VAL A 14 -6.75 8.96 5.91
C VAL A 14 -5.24 9.07 6.12
N TYR A 15 -4.82 9.83 7.12
CA TYR A 15 -3.42 9.88 7.51
C TYR A 15 -3.02 8.57 8.20
N VAL A 16 -2.08 7.84 7.59
CA VAL A 16 -1.63 6.53 8.07
C VAL A 16 -0.50 6.67 9.08
N GLY A 17 0.40 7.62 8.85
CA GLY A 17 1.57 7.85 9.68
C GLY A 17 2.77 8.32 8.87
N SER A 18 3.96 8.10 9.41
CA SER A 18 5.23 8.44 8.77
C SER A 18 6.22 7.29 8.84
N ILE A 19 6.99 7.08 7.77
CA ILE A 19 8.06 6.08 7.70
C ILE A 19 9.38 6.79 7.41
N GLY A 20 10.39 6.50 8.22
CA GLY A 20 11.76 6.98 8.00
C GLY A 20 12.65 5.92 7.38
N ASP A 21 13.68 6.33 6.66
CA ASP A 21 14.73 5.44 6.16
C ASP A 21 16.04 5.55 6.96
N LYS A 22 17.06 4.80 6.53
CA LYS A 22 18.38 4.78 7.18
C LYS A 22 19.17 6.09 7.08
N ASN A 23 18.80 6.97 6.15
CA ASN A 23 19.42 8.28 5.97
C ASN A 23 18.75 9.33 6.86
N GLY A 24 17.62 8.99 7.48
CA GLY A 24 16.80 9.92 8.25
C GLY A 24 15.77 10.66 7.39
N ASP A 25 15.62 10.30 6.11
CA ASP A 25 14.57 10.84 5.26
C ASP A 25 13.23 10.27 5.71
N VAL A 26 12.25 11.13 5.96
CA VAL A 26 10.93 10.73 6.46
C VAL A 26 9.87 11.09 5.44
N GLN A 27 8.90 10.18 5.24
CA GLN A 27 7.74 10.41 4.40
C GLN A 27 6.45 10.21 5.20
N HIS A 28 5.52 11.14 5.05
CA HIS A 28 4.12 10.95 5.41
C HIS A 28 3.45 9.99 4.43
N ILE A 29 2.63 9.09 4.97
CA ILE A 29 1.82 8.14 4.21
C ILE A 29 0.35 8.51 4.41
N VAL A 30 -0.35 8.71 3.30
CA VAL A 30 -1.79 9.02 3.28
C VAL A 30 -2.49 7.97 2.42
N LEU A 31 -3.48 7.29 3.00
CA LEU A 31 -4.37 6.37 2.30
C LEU A 31 -5.39 7.17 1.51
N LEU A 32 -5.45 6.90 0.20
CA LEU A 32 -6.43 7.51 -0.69
C LEU A 32 -7.82 6.86 -0.51
N PRO A 33 -8.91 7.60 -0.76
CA PRO A 33 -10.25 7.06 -0.70
C PRO A 33 -10.48 5.99 -1.79
N GLY A 34 -11.37 5.05 -1.49
CA GLY A 34 -11.79 4.00 -2.41
C GLY A 34 -10.80 2.82 -2.53
N ASP A 35 -11.24 1.79 -3.24
CA ASP A 35 -10.47 0.60 -3.59
C ASP A 35 -10.72 0.22 -5.06
N ASN A 36 -9.91 -0.70 -5.58
CA ASN A 36 -10.16 -1.31 -6.88
C ASN A 36 -10.51 -2.78 -6.74
N GLU A 37 -11.40 -3.24 -7.60
CA GLU A 37 -11.72 -4.66 -7.73
C GLU A 37 -10.50 -5.48 -8.18
N ARG A 38 -10.64 -6.80 -8.09
CA ARG A 38 -9.55 -7.73 -8.36
C ARG A 38 -9.03 -7.61 -9.80
N ALA A 39 -7.74 -7.33 -9.94
CA ALA A 39 -7.06 -7.21 -11.23
C ALA A 39 -5.58 -7.62 -11.12
N SER A 40 -4.91 -7.74 -12.27
CA SER A 40 -3.49 -8.08 -12.35
C SER A 40 -2.62 -7.03 -11.65
N TRP A 41 -1.41 -7.40 -11.24
CA TRP A 41 -0.50 -6.49 -10.55
C TRP A 41 -0.19 -5.23 -11.37
N SER A 42 0.02 -5.38 -12.68
CA SER A 42 0.26 -4.25 -13.59
C SER A 42 -0.95 -3.33 -13.71
N ASP A 43 -2.15 -3.89 -13.79
CA ASP A 43 -3.38 -3.08 -13.87
C ASP A 43 -3.61 -2.31 -12.57
N GLN A 44 -3.24 -2.91 -11.43
CA GLN A 44 -3.40 -2.30 -10.12
C GLN A 44 -2.39 -1.17 -9.87
N LEU A 45 -1.15 -1.34 -10.32
CA LEU A 45 -0.18 -0.23 -10.36
C LEU A 45 -0.67 0.92 -11.24
N ALA A 46 -1.24 0.61 -12.40
CA ALA A 46 -1.78 1.62 -13.31
C ALA A 46 -2.99 2.35 -12.70
N TRP A 47 -3.90 1.62 -12.07
CA TRP A 47 -5.03 2.19 -11.36
C TRP A 47 -4.59 3.11 -10.23
N ALA A 48 -3.66 2.68 -9.36
CA ALA A 48 -3.20 3.50 -8.25
C ALA A 48 -2.58 4.82 -8.74
N LYS A 49 -1.77 4.76 -9.81
CA LYS A 49 -1.22 5.94 -10.47
C LYS A 49 -2.29 6.86 -11.05
N SER A 50 -3.35 6.29 -11.63
CA SER A 50 -4.43 7.06 -12.25
C SER A 50 -5.19 7.95 -11.26
N ILE A 51 -5.20 7.58 -9.97
CA ILE A 51 -5.79 8.36 -8.88
C ILE A 51 -4.76 9.17 -8.08
N GLY A 52 -3.56 9.34 -8.63
CA GLY A 52 -2.49 10.15 -8.02
C GLY A 52 -1.76 9.48 -6.86
N GLY A 53 -1.86 8.15 -6.74
CA GLY A 53 -1.18 7.37 -5.72
C GLY A 53 -0.29 6.28 -6.28
N ASP A 54 0.03 5.35 -5.40
CA ASP A 54 0.78 4.13 -5.68
C ASP A 54 0.22 3.00 -4.80
N LEU A 55 0.46 1.74 -5.17
CA LEU A 55 0.13 0.65 -4.26
C LEU A 55 0.96 0.79 -2.97
N PRO A 56 0.43 0.40 -1.81
CA PRO A 56 1.20 0.43 -0.58
C PRO A 56 2.41 -0.52 -0.67
N THR A 57 3.52 -0.14 -0.08
CA THR A 57 4.66 -1.04 0.14
C THR A 57 4.30 -2.09 1.18
N ARG A 58 5.09 -3.15 1.29
CA ARG A 58 4.91 -4.16 2.34
C ARG A 58 4.87 -3.55 3.76
N VAL A 59 5.73 -2.59 4.06
CA VAL A 59 5.75 -1.94 5.38
C VAL A 59 4.46 -1.14 5.61
N GLU A 60 4.02 -0.41 4.60
CA GLU A 60 2.76 0.36 4.67
C GLU A 60 1.55 -0.56 4.81
N GLN A 61 1.50 -1.70 4.09
CA GLN A 61 0.43 -2.68 4.25
C GLN A 61 0.38 -3.24 5.68
N ALA A 62 1.53 -3.47 6.31
CA ALA A 62 1.57 -3.92 7.70
C ALA A 62 1.00 -2.85 8.65
N MET A 63 1.32 -1.58 8.44
CA MET A 63 0.74 -0.46 9.21
C MET A 63 -0.77 -0.34 8.99
N LEU A 64 -1.22 -0.48 7.74
CA LEU A 64 -2.62 -0.45 7.34
C LEU A 64 -3.41 -1.60 7.98
N PHE A 65 -2.87 -2.81 7.95
CA PHE A 65 -3.48 -3.96 8.61
C PHE A 65 -3.57 -3.77 10.14
N ALA A 66 -2.53 -3.23 10.76
CA ALA A 66 -2.49 -3.09 12.21
C ALA A 66 -3.48 -2.04 12.74
N ASN A 67 -3.64 -0.91 12.02
CA ASN A 67 -4.32 0.26 12.57
C ASN A 67 -5.56 0.71 11.78
N PHE A 68 -5.72 0.24 10.55
CA PHE A 68 -6.75 0.72 9.61
C PHE A 68 -7.50 -0.45 8.96
N ARG A 69 -7.55 -1.61 9.61
CA ARG A 69 -8.18 -2.83 9.05
C ARG A 69 -9.66 -2.65 8.71
N ASP A 70 -10.35 -1.76 9.43
CA ASP A 70 -11.73 -1.35 9.18
C ASP A 70 -11.94 -0.67 7.80
N GLN A 71 -10.86 -0.15 7.20
CA GLN A 71 -10.88 0.44 5.86
C GLN A 71 -10.79 -0.61 4.74
N PHE A 72 -10.61 -1.90 5.07
CA PHE A 72 -10.33 -2.96 4.11
C PHE A 72 -11.37 -4.07 4.18
N GLN A 73 -11.68 -4.63 3.02
CA GLN A 73 -12.35 -5.93 2.95
C GLN A 73 -11.41 -7.04 3.43
N GLN A 74 -11.98 -8.13 3.95
CA GLN A 74 -11.24 -9.35 4.31
C GLN A 74 -10.79 -10.10 3.04
N ALA A 75 -9.79 -9.55 2.36
CA ALA A 75 -9.28 -10.03 1.08
C ALA A 75 -7.78 -9.75 0.92
N ALA A 76 -7.19 -10.29 -0.13
CA ALA A 76 -5.81 -10.03 -0.51
C ALA A 76 -5.67 -8.73 -1.34
N TYR A 77 -4.68 -7.91 -0.99
CA TYR A 77 -4.35 -6.64 -1.64
C TYR A 77 -2.92 -6.62 -2.14
N TRP A 78 -2.72 -6.29 -3.41
CA TRP A 78 -1.38 -6.14 -3.99
C TRP A 78 -0.57 -5.04 -3.29
N SER A 79 0.73 -5.31 -3.10
CA SER A 79 1.72 -4.27 -2.77
C SER A 79 2.38 -3.74 -4.05
N ASN A 80 3.09 -2.62 -3.98
CA ASN A 80 3.95 -2.16 -5.09
C ASN A 80 5.28 -2.94 -5.19
N THR A 81 5.50 -3.95 -4.34
CA THR A 81 6.80 -4.60 -4.18
C THR A 81 6.86 -5.88 -5.04
N PRO A 82 7.67 -5.93 -6.12
CA PRO A 82 7.91 -7.18 -6.84
C PRO A 82 8.69 -8.16 -5.96
N ASP A 83 8.59 -9.46 -6.28
CA ASP A 83 9.51 -10.43 -5.71
C ASP A 83 10.92 -10.20 -6.28
N ALA A 84 11.93 -10.27 -5.41
CA ALA A 84 13.32 -9.97 -5.76
C ALA A 84 14.15 -11.25 -5.99
N ASP A 85 13.58 -12.41 -5.67
CA ASP A 85 14.19 -13.70 -5.98
C ASP A 85 14.15 -13.95 -7.50
N PRO A 86 15.29 -14.21 -8.17
CA PRO A 86 15.33 -14.50 -9.60
C PRO A 86 14.44 -15.67 -10.03
N ASP A 87 14.23 -16.67 -9.17
CA ASP A 87 13.37 -17.82 -9.46
C ASP A 87 11.87 -17.44 -9.44
N TYR A 88 11.55 -16.27 -8.91
CA TYR A 88 10.20 -15.69 -8.80
C TYR A 88 10.04 -14.46 -9.69
N ASP A 89 10.80 -14.37 -10.79
CA ASP A 89 10.48 -13.38 -11.82
C ASP A 89 9.03 -13.54 -12.27
N GLY A 90 8.34 -12.41 -12.44
CA GLY A 90 6.89 -12.40 -12.65
C GLY A 90 6.03 -12.49 -11.39
N TRP A 91 6.59 -12.47 -10.18
CA TRP A 91 5.82 -12.46 -8.92
C TRP A 91 5.88 -11.11 -8.20
N ALA A 92 4.86 -10.83 -7.40
CA ALA A 92 4.79 -9.64 -6.55
C ALA A 92 4.21 -9.99 -5.17
N TRP A 93 4.52 -9.17 -4.18
CA TRP A 93 4.01 -9.33 -2.82
C TRP A 93 2.60 -8.77 -2.68
N TYR A 94 1.82 -9.39 -1.80
CA TYR A 94 0.53 -8.90 -1.36
C TYR A 94 0.36 -9.17 0.14
N GLN A 95 -0.63 -8.50 0.75
CA GLN A 95 -1.04 -8.77 2.11
C GLN A 95 -2.49 -9.24 2.15
N ASP A 96 -2.73 -10.32 2.89
CA ASP A 96 -4.07 -10.78 3.24
C ASP A 96 -4.60 -9.98 4.43
N PHE A 97 -5.74 -9.30 4.27
CA PHE A 97 -6.38 -8.53 5.33
C PHE A 97 -7.33 -9.36 6.20
N TYR A 98 -7.45 -10.68 5.96
CA TYR A 98 -8.11 -11.59 6.89
C TYR A 98 -7.19 -11.90 8.09
N TYR A 99 -6.02 -12.49 7.86
CA TYR A 99 -5.08 -12.93 8.90
C TYR A 99 -3.84 -12.05 9.06
N GLY A 100 -3.57 -11.15 8.09
CA GLY A 100 -2.44 -10.22 8.13
C GLY A 100 -1.15 -10.75 7.50
N GLY A 101 -1.16 -11.95 6.92
CA GLY A 101 0.02 -12.55 6.29
C GLY A 101 0.45 -11.84 5.01
N GLN A 102 1.77 -11.75 4.80
CA GLN A 102 2.36 -11.31 3.54
C GLN A 102 3.01 -12.48 2.81
N ILE A 103 2.68 -12.63 1.53
CA ILE A 103 3.19 -13.68 0.65
C ILE A 103 3.26 -13.12 -0.79
N SER A 104 4.00 -13.78 -1.67
CA SER A 104 4.03 -13.43 -3.09
C SER A 104 3.07 -14.29 -3.93
N SER A 105 2.62 -13.73 -5.04
CA SER A 105 1.85 -14.44 -6.07
C SER A 105 2.28 -14.00 -7.46
N HIS A 106 2.01 -14.83 -8.47
CA HIS A 106 2.24 -14.47 -9.85
C HIS A 106 1.46 -13.20 -10.22
N LYS A 107 2.12 -12.23 -10.88
CA LYS A 107 1.60 -10.89 -11.22
C LYS A 107 0.33 -10.94 -12.07
N GLY A 108 0.07 -12.06 -12.76
CA GLY A 108 -1.16 -12.27 -13.53
C GLY A 108 -2.40 -12.63 -12.70
N HIS A 109 -2.26 -12.92 -11.40
CA HIS A 109 -3.42 -13.17 -10.54
C HIS A 109 -4.21 -11.89 -10.25
N ALA A 110 -5.50 -12.06 -9.97
CA ALA A 110 -6.40 -10.96 -9.71
C ALA A 110 -6.58 -10.75 -8.18
N LEU A 111 -5.91 -9.74 -7.63
CA LEU A 111 -6.07 -9.31 -6.23
C LEU A 111 -6.55 -7.85 -6.18
N ARG A 112 -7.13 -7.41 -5.05
CA ARG A 112 -7.65 -6.04 -4.87
C ARG A 112 -6.51 -5.03 -4.76
N ALA A 113 -6.83 -3.75 -4.82
CA ALA A 113 -5.89 -2.67 -4.56
C ALA A 113 -6.46 -1.55 -3.68
N ARG A 114 -5.57 -0.95 -2.90
CA ARG A 114 -5.71 0.37 -2.31
C ARG A 114 -4.54 1.21 -2.82
N ALA A 115 -4.66 2.53 -2.71
CA ALA A 115 -3.59 3.44 -3.08
C ALA A 115 -3.20 4.34 -1.92
N VAL A 116 -1.92 4.66 -1.84
CA VAL A 116 -1.38 5.68 -0.93
C VAL A 116 -0.68 6.76 -1.74
N ARG A 117 -0.64 7.97 -1.19
CA ARG A 117 0.30 9.01 -1.63
C ARG A 117 1.32 9.27 -0.53
N ARG A 118 2.54 9.62 -0.95
CA ARG A 118 3.69 9.85 -0.05
C ARG A 118 4.14 11.30 -0.17
N LEU A 119 4.45 11.93 0.96
CA LEU A 119 4.97 13.30 1.01
C LEU A 119 6.22 13.32 1.88
N SER A 120 7.35 13.82 1.36
CA SER A 120 8.56 14.02 2.16
C SER A 120 8.36 15.09 3.23
N ILE A 121 9.06 14.93 4.36
CA ILE A 121 9.11 15.89 5.48
C ILE A 121 10.31 16.83 5.31
#